data_AF-S9W5P9-F1
#
_entry.id   AF-S9W5P9-F1
#
_cell.length_a   1.000
_cell.length_b   1.000
_cell.length_c   1.000
_cell.angle_alpha   90.00
_cell.angle_beta   90.00
_cell.angle_gamma   90.00
#
_symmetry.space_group_name_H-M   'P 1'
#
loop_
_entity.id
_entity.type
_entity.pdbx_description
1 polymer ?
#
loop_
_entity_poly.entity_id
_entity_poly.type
_entity_poly.pdbx_seq_one_letter_code
_entity_poly.pdbx_strand_id
1 'polypeptide(L)'
;MVHPKTPAQDMDEIASLLQVPVAAGTINRGEAAVGSGLVVNDWAAFCGLTTTATEITVVERVFQLRRDADAAGGEQNLLQNVRDTLVDELA
;
A
#
# COMPACT_ATOMS: atom_id res chain seq x y z
N MET A 1 9.04 -2.75 -3.56
CA MET A 1 9.50 -1.70 -2.61
C MET A 1 11.01 -1.75 -2.51
N VAL A 2 11.67 -0.59 -2.40
CA VAL A 2 13.13 -0.45 -2.29
C VAL A 2 13.51 0.35 -1.04
N HIS A 3 14.82 0.42 -0.76
CA HIS A 3 15.38 1.17 0.36
C HIS A 3 14.94 2.65 0.35
N PRO A 4 14.63 3.26 1.50
CA PRO A 4 14.08 4.62 1.59
C PRO A 4 14.99 5.72 1.04
N LYS A 5 16.30 5.47 0.97
CA LYS A 5 17.30 6.42 0.43
C LYS A 5 17.67 6.17 -1.04
N THR A 6 16.98 5.27 -1.73
CA THR A 6 17.21 5.07 -3.17
C THR A 6 16.82 6.36 -3.92
N PRO A 7 17.71 6.94 -4.75
CA PRO A 7 17.41 8.16 -5.47
C PRO A 7 16.34 7.92 -6.54
N ALA A 8 15.62 8.98 -6.93
CA ALA A 8 14.53 8.89 -7.89
C ALA A 8 14.98 8.32 -9.25
N GLN A 9 16.16 8.71 -9.71
CA GLN A 9 16.74 8.21 -10.96
C GLN A 9 16.89 6.68 -10.95
N ASP A 10 17.49 6.11 -9.90
CA ASP A 10 17.66 4.66 -9.78
C ASP A 10 16.30 3.94 -9.69
N MET A 11 15.30 4.55 -9.03
CA MET A 11 13.95 3.98 -8.98
C MET A 11 13.30 3.94 -10.37
N ASP A 12 13.45 4.99 -11.16
CA ASP A 12 12.94 5.06 -12.52
C ASP A 12 13.62 4.03 -13.44
N GLU A 13 14.94 3.86 -13.29
CA GLU A 13 15.70 2.84 -14.02
C GLU A 13 15.24 1.42 -13.66
N ILE A 14 15.07 1.12 -12.37
CA ILE A 14 14.59 -0.20 -11.90
C ILE A 14 13.15 -0.45 -12.37
N ALA A 15 12.27 0.56 -12.29
CA ALA A 15 10.89 0.45 -12.72
C ALA A 15 10.80 0.18 -14.23
N SER A 16 11.62 0.87 -15.03
CA SER A 16 11.74 0.64 -16.47
C SER A 16 12.32 -0.74 -16.79
N LEU A 17 13.32 -1.20 -16.04
CA LEU A 17 13.92 -2.51 -16.29
C LEU A 17 12.97 -3.67 -15.95
N LEU A 18 12.32 -3.60 -14.79
CA LEU A 18 11.45 -4.68 -14.27
C LEU A 18 10.01 -4.58 -14.73
N GLN A 19 9.61 -3.46 -15.35
CA GLN A 19 8.24 -3.21 -15.83
C GLN A 19 7.18 -3.29 -14.72
N VAL A 20 7.55 -2.88 -13.50
CA VAL A 20 6.68 -2.86 -12.33
C VAL A 20 6.82 -1.54 -11.58
N PRO A 21 5.77 -1.08 -10.87
CA PRO A 21 5.86 0.12 -10.05
C PRO A 21 6.85 -0.08 -8.89
N VAL A 22 7.76 0.88 -8.72
CA VAL A 22 8.76 0.89 -7.65
C VAL A 22 8.46 2.07 -6.72
N ALA A 23 8.56 1.83 -5.41
CA ALA A 23 8.44 2.86 -4.40
C ALA A 23 9.47 2.62 -3.29
N ALA A 24 10.05 3.71 -2.80
CA ALA A 24 10.91 3.74 -1.62
C ALA A 24 10.07 3.76 -0.34
N GLY A 25 10.45 2.97 0.66
CA GLY A 25 9.75 2.92 1.93
C GLY A 25 10.50 2.15 3.00
N THR A 26 9.94 2.14 4.21
CA THR A 26 10.46 1.39 5.36
C THR A 26 9.48 0.30 5.78
N ILE A 27 9.96 -0.60 6.65
CA ILE A 27 9.15 -1.62 7.31
C ILE A 27 9.49 -1.62 8.81
N ASN A 28 8.72 -2.33 9.64
CA ASN A 28 9.06 -2.52 11.06
C ASN A 28 9.38 -1.24 11.85
N ARG A 29 8.66 -0.13 11.62
CA ARG A 29 8.85 1.16 12.31
C ARG A 29 10.12 1.91 11.89
N GLY A 30 10.35 2.02 10.58
CA GLY A 30 11.44 2.81 10.02
C GLY A 30 12.70 2.02 9.67
N GLU A 31 12.64 0.69 9.71
CA GLU A 31 13.73 -0.16 9.26
C GLU A 31 13.87 -0.07 7.73
N ALA A 32 15.10 0.18 7.29
CA ALA A 32 15.40 0.38 5.87
C ALA A 32 15.63 -0.94 5.10
N ALA A 33 15.83 -2.04 5.83
CA ALA A 33 16.01 -3.38 5.27
C ALA A 33 14.65 -4.00 4.93
N VAL A 34 14.03 -3.55 3.83
CA VAL A 34 12.69 -4.00 3.45
C VAL A 34 12.64 -5.52 3.21
N GLY A 35 13.68 -6.10 2.62
CA GLY A 35 13.74 -7.53 2.28
C GLY A 35 13.85 -8.49 3.46
N SER A 36 14.29 -8.04 4.65
CA SER A 36 14.31 -8.88 5.86
C SER A 36 12.97 -8.90 6.58
N GLY A 37 12.16 -7.84 6.44
CA GLY A 37 10.94 -7.62 7.20
C GLY A 37 9.64 -7.80 6.42
N LEU A 38 9.69 -8.04 5.12
CA LEU A 38 8.52 -8.15 4.24
C LEU A 38 8.69 -9.27 3.22
N VAL A 39 7.72 -10.18 3.18
CA VAL A 39 7.55 -11.19 2.12
C VAL A 39 6.19 -10.97 1.49
N VAL A 40 6.14 -10.84 0.16
CA VAL A 40 4.92 -10.49 -0.56
C VAL A 40 4.81 -11.27 -1.86
N ASN A 41 3.58 -11.62 -2.22
CA ASN A 41 3.20 -12.08 -3.54
C ASN A 41 2.00 -11.26 -4.05
N ASP A 42 1.41 -11.67 -5.16
CA ASP A 42 0.37 -10.91 -5.85
C ASP A 42 -0.95 -10.73 -5.07
N TRP A 43 -1.16 -11.49 -3.99
CA TRP A 43 -2.43 -11.50 -3.24
C TRP A 43 -2.26 -11.42 -1.71
N ALA A 44 -1.04 -11.50 -1.20
CA ALA A 44 -0.76 -11.47 0.24
C ALA A 44 0.63 -10.87 0.53
N ALA A 45 0.71 -10.14 1.64
CA ALA A 45 1.96 -9.68 2.24
C ALA A 45 2.03 -10.10 3.71
N PHE A 46 3.20 -10.57 4.12
CA PHE A 46 3.56 -10.86 5.50
C PHE A 46 4.66 -9.89 5.92
N CYS A 47 4.44 -9.14 6.98
CA CYS A 47 5.40 -8.21 7.55
C CYS A 47 5.59 -8.42 9.05
N GLY A 48 6.66 -7.85 9.61
CA GLY A 48 6.91 -7.95 11.05
C GLY A 48 5.86 -7.21 11.89
N LEU A 49 5.62 -7.70 13.10
CA LEU A 49 4.57 -7.20 14.02
C LEU A 49 4.70 -5.70 14.35
N THR A 50 5.90 -5.15 14.29
CA THR A 50 6.18 -3.74 14.61
C THR A 50 5.95 -2.80 13.43
N THR A 51 5.53 -3.31 12.27
CA THR A 51 5.23 -2.48 11.09
C THR A 51 4.05 -1.55 11.37
N THR A 52 4.22 -0.28 11.04
CA THR A 52 3.21 0.75 11.31
C THR A 52 2.08 0.73 10.27
N ALA A 53 0.89 1.21 10.64
CA ALA A 53 -0.25 1.27 9.72
C ALA A 53 0.03 2.08 8.44
N THR A 54 0.88 3.11 8.53
CA THR A 54 1.33 3.90 7.38
C THR A 54 2.24 3.10 6.45
N GLU A 55 3.18 2.32 7.00
CA GLU A 55 4.02 1.42 6.21
C GLU A 55 3.17 0.33 5.52
N ILE A 56 2.21 -0.26 6.25
CA ILE A 56 1.27 -1.25 5.69
C ILE A 56 0.47 -0.65 4.53
N THR A 57 -0.05 0.57 4.69
CA THR A 57 -0.81 1.26 3.64
C THR A 57 0.04 1.47 2.36
N VAL A 58 1.34 1.75 2.52
CA VAL A 58 2.26 1.86 1.38
C VAL A 58 2.46 0.51 0.70
N VAL A 59 2.68 -0.56 1.48
CA VAL A 59 2.81 -1.93 0.95
C VAL A 59 1.57 -2.33 0.16
N GLU A 60 0.38 -2.16 0.73
CA GLU A 60 -0.89 -2.50 0.07
C GLU A 60 -1.09 -1.77 -1.26
N ARG A 61 -0.74 -0.48 -1.32
CA ARG A 61 -0.87 0.34 -2.52
C ARG A 61 0.13 -0.05 -3.61
N VAL A 62 1.40 -0.24 -3.25
CA VAL A 62 2.47 -0.54 -4.22
C VAL A 62 2.28 -1.92 -4.84
N PHE A 63 1.87 -2.91 -4.03
CA PHE A 63 1.66 -4.28 -4.49
C PHE A 63 0.21 -4.58 -4.91
N GLN A 64 -0.69 -3.59 -4.86
CA GLN A 64 -2.08 -3.71 -5.29
C GLN A 64 -2.85 -4.88 -4.62
N LEU A 65 -2.57 -5.13 -3.34
CA LEU A 65 -3.12 -6.28 -2.60
C LEU A 65 -4.63 -6.15 -2.32
N ARG A 66 -5.18 -4.95 -2.47
CA ARG A 66 -6.61 -4.64 -2.28
C ARG A 66 -7.47 -4.78 -3.54
N ARG A 67 -6.98 -5.45 -4.58
CA ARG A 67 -7.71 -5.63 -5.87
C ARG A 67 -9.16 -6.07 -5.71
N ASP A 68 -9.46 -6.95 -4.75
CA ASP A 68 -10.83 -7.46 -4.56
C ASP A 68 -11.74 -6.49 -3.78
N ALA A 69 -11.19 -5.68 -2.88
CA ALA A 69 -11.97 -4.67 -2.15
C ALA A 69 -12.44 -3.53 -3.07
N ASP A 70 -11.61 -3.19 -4.07
CA ASP A 70 -11.90 -2.11 -5.01
C ASP A 70 -12.76 -2.61 -6.19
N ALA A 71 -12.60 -3.88 -6.62
CA ALA A 71 -13.48 -4.52 -7.61
C ALA A 71 -14.90 -4.80 -7.06
N ALA A 72 -15.05 -4.95 -5.75
CA ALA A 72 -16.34 -5.12 -5.07
C ALA A 72 -17.00 -3.79 -4.59
N GLY A 73 -16.49 -2.63 -5.02
CA GLY A 73 -17.12 -1.33 -4.70
C GLY A 73 -16.93 -0.85 -3.25
N GLY A 74 -15.85 -1.25 -2.57
CA GLY A 74 -15.59 -0.88 -1.18
C GLY A 74 -15.51 0.63 -0.90
N GLU A 75 -14.93 1.42 -1.81
CA GLU A 75 -14.90 2.89 -1.67
C GLU A 75 -16.23 3.57 -2.02
N GLN A 76 -16.97 3.03 -3.00
CA GLN A 76 -18.33 3.53 -3.31
C GLN A 76 -19.28 3.30 -2.15
N ASN A 77 -19.17 2.15 -1.48
CA ASN A 77 -19.96 1.85 -0.28
C ASN A 77 -19.65 2.83 0.87
N LEU A 78 -18.40 3.27 1.05
CA LEU A 78 -18.08 4.20 2.15
C LEU A 78 -18.67 5.60 1.92
N LEU A 79 -18.53 6.14 0.71
CA LEU A 79 -19.12 7.44 0.36
C LEU A 79 -20.65 7.40 0.33
N GLN A 80 -21.22 6.29 -0.16
CA GLN A 80 -22.65 6.03 -0.12
C GLN A 80 -23.15 5.96 1.33
N ASN A 81 -22.47 5.22 2.21
CA ASN A 81 -22.83 5.10 3.63
C ASN A 81 -22.72 6.46 4.36
N VAL A 82 -21.67 7.24 4.10
CA VAL A 82 -21.51 8.58 4.67
C VAL A 82 -22.63 9.50 4.18
N ARG A 83 -22.95 9.45 2.88
CA ARG A 83 -24.06 10.23 2.32
C ARG A 83 -25.40 9.84 2.96
N ASP A 84 -25.66 8.55 3.12
CA ASP A 84 -26.92 8.05 3.64
C ASP A 84 -27.09 8.42 5.14
N THR A 85 -26.01 8.40 5.94
CA THR A 85 -26.05 8.92 7.33
C THR A 85 -26.33 10.42 7.41
N LEU A 86 -25.81 11.22 6.48
CA LEU A 86 -26.03 12.67 6.47
C LEU A 86 -27.46 13.03 6.03
N VAL A 87 -28.07 12.21 5.18
CA VAL A 87 -29.46 12.41 4.73
C VAL A 87 -30.44 12.08 5.86
N ASP A 88 -30.20 11.04 6.66
CA ASP A 88 -31.05 10.67 7.79
C ASP A 88 -31.02 11.68 8.96
N GLU A 89 -29.92 12.43 9.15
CA GLU A 89 -29.86 13.50 10.18
C GLU A 89 -30.57 14.80 9.76
N LEU A 90 -30.82 14.98 8.47
CA LEU A 90 -31.43 16.20 7.91
C LEU A 90 -32.94 16.04 7.59
N ALA A 91 -33.51 14.85 7.79
CA ALA A 91 -34.93 14.54 7.61
C ALA A 91 -35.69 14.53 8.94
#